data_AF-A0A524J772-F1
#
_entry.id   AF-A0A524J772-F1
#
_cell.length_a   1.000
_cell.length_b   1.000
_cell.length_c   1.000
_cell.angle_alpha   90.00
_cell.angle_beta   90.00
_cell.angle_gamma   90.00
#
_symmetry.space_group_name_H-M   'P 1'
#
loop_
_entity.id
_entity.type
_entity.pdbx_description
1 polymer ?
#
loop_
_entity_poly.entity_id
_entity_poly.type
_entity_poly.pdbx_seq_one_letter_code
_entity_poly.pdbx_strand_id
1 'polypeptide(L)'
;MQPNHAHICPMTNLLFQDLSESIIDEILSWDPAYATQLGWHRYDHEVKTVSQGIFSEQTKRLRQFISELDKFDDASISPNERLDKDLAKYLFEIRIFEIEKLRMHEHMCMVPDEICNSLFFLFARDDIPFEERFDAIASRLEKFPRFIEESKSILKDPLKICNEVTLETGVRLPAFLAEIVMVAKKMAKDDGIVARLEIAVDRCNQAIESYNRWLKDDVIPHSHDGSILTEEEFQEYLELRSYGITVDEALEVAETYLQIIKKEMAEISKEIVDTCDPIDARNKMRSNHPKNFEELLKAYRTEIDRSRQFVIENDIATVPYGEKLLVIETPVFMRHTAPFAAQYEPAKFSTDMKGLFMVTPDDDPEHLMDHAFETITNTAVHEGYPGHHLQGIVANANPSYLRALSASMDFGEGWALYCE
;
A
#
# COMPACT_ATOMS: atom_id res chain seq x y z
N MET A 1 -50.10 -28.89 6.97
CA MET A 1 -48.94 -28.62 6.11
C MET A 1 -48.52 -27.19 6.35
N GLN A 2 -47.50 -26.99 7.19
CA GLN A 2 -46.72 -25.75 7.26
C GLN A 2 -45.27 -26.20 7.05
N PRO A 3 -44.51 -25.60 6.13
CA PRO A 3 -43.10 -25.95 5.99
C PRO A 3 -42.34 -25.32 7.17
N ASN A 4 -41.74 -26.20 7.98
CA ASN A 4 -40.65 -25.87 8.87
C ASN A 4 -39.46 -25.45 8.00
N HIS A 5 -39.33 -24.15 7.69
CA HIS A 5 -38.05 -23.59 7.28
C HIS A 5 -37.32 -23.17 8.56
N ALA A 6 -36.69 -24.15 9.18
CA ALA A 6 -35.57 -23.85 10.06
C ALA A 6 -34.52 -23.18 9.17
N HIS A 7 -34.37 -21.86 9.28
CA HIS A 7 -33.20 -21.16 8.79
C HIS A 7 -32.01 -21.68 9.61
N ILE A 8 -31.45 -22.81 9.15
CA ILE A 8 -30.12 -23.23 9.52
C ILE A 8 -29.22 -22.14 8.93
N CYS A 9 -28.73 -21.23 9.77
CA CYS A 9 -27.59 -20.41 9.40
C CYS A 9 -26.50 -21.39 8.93
N PRO A 10 -26.07 -21.37 7.66
CA PRO A 10 -25.12 -22.36 7.18
C PRO A 10 -23.90 -22.29 8.09
N MET A 11 -23.60 -23.39 8.79
CA MET A 11 -22.32 -23.52 9.48
C MET A 11 -21.21 -23.34 8.44
N THR A 12 -20.13 -22.69 8.84
CA THR A 12 -18.91 -22.48 8.04
C THR A 12 -18.56 -23.75 7.25
N ASN A 13 -18.36 -23.60 5.94
CA ASN A 13 -18.06 -24.71 5.06
C ASN A 13 -16.54 -24.99 5.10
N LEU A 14 -16.14 -26.06 5.79
CA LEU A 14 -14.72 -26.39 5.98
C LEU A 14 -13.95 -26.52 4.65
N LEU A 15 -14.55 -27.11 3.61
CA LEU A 15 -13.90 -27.24 2.31
C LEU A 15 -13.67 -25.88 1.64
N PHE A 16 -14.58 -24.93 1.85
CA PHE A 16 -14.42 -23.57 1.34
C PHE A 16 -13.32 -22.82 2.10
N GLN A 17 -13.24 -23.00 3.42
CA GLN A 17 -12.19 -22.39 4.23
C GLN A 17 -10.81 -22.96 3.89
N ASP A 18 -10.69 -24.28 3.73
CA ASP A 18 -9.45 -24.94 3.32
C ASP A 18 -8.98 -24.44 1.94
N LEU A 19 -9.91 -24.29 0.99
CA LEU A 19 -9.60 -23.70 -0.32
C LEU A 19 -9.19 -22.22 -0.18
N SER A 20 -9.89 -21.45 0.64
CA SER A 20 -9.61 -20.03 0.87
C SER A 20 -8.21 -19.81 1.44
N GLU A 21 -7.81 -20.61 2.43
CA GLU A 21 -6.45 -20.58 2.99
C GLU A 21 -5.40 -21.00 1.94
N SER A 22 -5.67 -22.06 1.18
CA SER A 22 -4.75 -22.50 0.12
C SER A 22 -4.56 -21.45 -0.98
N ILE A 23 -5.62 -20.73 -1.35
CA ILE A 23 -5.56 -19.67 -2.37
C ILE A 23 -4.68 -18.52 -1.89
N ILE A 24 -4.90 -18.03 -0.66
CA ILE A 24 -4.09 -16.93 -0.14
C ILE A 24 -2.62 -17.33 0.02
N ASP A 25 -2.34 -18.53 0.54
CA ASP A 25 -0.97 -19.00 0.73
C ASP A 25 -0.22 -19.04 -0.61
N GLU A 26 -0.85 -19.55 -1.67
CA GLU A 26 -0.27 -19.61 -3.01
C GLU A 26 -0.07 -18.22 -3.63
N ILE A 27 -1.04 -17.30 -3.49
CA ILE A 27 -0.88 -15.92 -4.00
C ILE A 27 0.23 -15.19 -3.25
N LEU A 28 0.30 -15.34 -1.93
CA LEU A 28 1.37 -14.75 -1.11
C LEU A 28 2.73 -15.36 -1.41
N SER A 29 2.79 -16.60 -1.88
CA SER A 29 4.06 -17.20 -2.35
C SER A 29 4.55 -16.56 -3.66
N TRP A 30 3.67 -15.94 -4.46
CA TRP A 30 4.07 -15.20 -5.67
C TRP A 30 4.60 -13.80 -5.34
N ASP A 31 4.20 -13.24 -4.20
CA ASP A 31 4.64 -11.93 -3.71
C ASP A 31 5.07 -12.01 -2.23
N PRO A 32 6.31 -12.50 -1.96
CA PRO A 32 6.81 -12.63 -0.59
C PRO A 32 6.89 -11.31 0.17
N ALA A 33 7.08 -10.18 -0.53
CA ALA A 33 7.07 -8.85 0.10
C ALA A 33 5.69 -8.52 0.66
N TYR A 34 4.65 -8.74 -0.14
CA TYR A 34 3.26 -8.56 0.31
C TYR A 34 2.87 -9.56 1.42
N ALA A 35 3.38 -10.81 1.35
CA ALA A 35 3.21 -11.78 2.43
C ALA A 35 3.74 -11.24 3.77
N THR A 36 4.98 -10.71 3.80
CA THR A 36 5.56 -10.06 4.97
C THR A 36 4.73 -8.84 5.41
N GLN A 37 4.26 -8.00 4.47
CA GLN A 37 3.41 -6.85 4.78
C GLN A 37 2.11 -7.25 5.49
N LEU A 38 1.54 -8.40 5.17
CA LEU A 38 0.36 -8.93 5.87
C LEU A 38 0.69 -9.67 7.17
N GLY A 39 1.96 -9.87 7.52
CA GLY A 39 2.38 -10.68 8.66
C GLY A 39 2.37 -12.19 8.39
N TRP A 40 2.33 -12.59 7.11
CA TRP A 40 2.41 -13.98 6.68
C TRP A 40 3.87 -14.42 6.48
N HIS A 41 4.56 -14.65 7.59
CA HIS A 41 6.01 -14.85 7.65
C HIS A 41 6.53 -16.17 7.01
N ARG A 42 5.68 -16.95 6.32
CA ARG A 42 6.07 -18.23 5.68
C ARG A 42 7.11 -18.05 4.55
N TYR A 43 7.18 -16.86 3.96
CA TYR A 43 8.03 -16.56 2.80
C TYR A 43 9.05 -15.44 3.06
N ASP A 44 9.35 -15.14 4.33
CA ASP A 44 10.23 -14.02 4.69
C ASP A 44 11.66 -14.13 4.12
N HIS A 45 12.15 -15.36 3.90
CA HIS A 45 13.46 -15.59 3.30
C HIS A 45 13.44 -15.56 1.77
N GLU A 46 12.26 -15.47 1.14
CA GLU A 46 12.10 -15.53 -0.31
C GLU A 46 11.97 -14.14 -0.95
N VAL A 47 12.33 -14.06 -2.23
CA VAL A 47 12.09 -12.90 -3.10
C VAL A 47 11.22 -13.31 -4.26
N LYS A 48 10.52 -12.35 -4.86
CA LYS A 48 9.70 -12.60 -6.05
C LYS A 48 10.51 -13.29 -7.15
N THR A 49 9.91 -14.32 -7.74
CA THR A 49 10.49 -15.02 -8.89
C THR A 49 10.18 -14.29 -10.17
N VAL A 50 11.19 -14.10 -11.01
CA VAL A 50 11.05 -13.48 -12.33
C VAL A 50 11.52 -14.44 -13.41
N SER A 51 10.66 -14.71 -14.37
CA SER A 51 11.00 -15.50 -15.56
C SER A 51 10.08 -15.17 -16.74
N GLN A 52 10.51 -15.50 -17.95
CA GLN A 52 9.62 -15.48 -19.11
C GLN A 52 8.47 -16.47 -18.89
N GLY A 53 7.24 -16.00 -19.02
CA GLY A 53 6.04 -16.84 -18.88
C GLY A 53 5.43 -16.87 -17.48
N ILE A 54 6.09 -16.34 -16.45
CA ILE A 54 5.55 -16.34 -15.07
C ILE A 54 4.17 -15.71 -14.98
N PHE A 55 3.98 -14.59 -15.68
CA PHE A 55 2.70 -13.88 -15.74
C PHE A 55 1.60 -14.70 -16.43
N SER A 56 1.94 -15.49 -17.46
CA SER A 56 0.98 -16.38 -18.11
C SER A 56 0.61 -17.58 -17.23
N GLU A 57 1.58 -18.10 -16.47
CA GLU A 57 1.32 -19.16 -15.48
C GLU A 57 0.40 -18.64 -14.35
N GLN A 58 0.65 -17.43 -13.85
CA GLN A 58 -0.20 -16.76 -12.88
C GLN A 58 -1.61 -16.54 -13.40
N THR A 59 -1.80 -15.99 -14.61
CA THR A 59 -3.16 -15.76 -15.14
C THR A 59 -3.90 -17.06 -15.43
N LYS A 60 -3.19 -18.13 -15.83
CA LYS A 60 -3.78 -19.46 -15.93
C LYS A 60 -4.22 -19.98 -14.56
N ARG A 61 -3.40 -19.78 -13.53
CA ARG A 61 -3.70 -20.24 -12.16
C ARG A 61 -4.85 -19.45 -11.52
N LEU A 62 -4.91 -18.13 -11.72
CA LEU A 62 -6.06 -17.31 -11.31
C LEU A 62 -7.38 -17.81 -11.91
N ARG A 63 -7.42 -18.18 -13.20
CA ARG A 63 -8.61 -18.78 -13.82
C ARG A 63 -8.97 -20.15 -13.23
N GLN A 64 -7.98 -20.93 -12.79
CA GLN A 64 -8.24 -22.19 -12.10
C GLN A 64 -8.87 -21.93 -10.73
N PHE A 65 -8.39 -20.94 -9.97
CA PHE A 65 -9.01 -20.55 -8.71
C PHE A 65 -10.47 -20.12 -8.90
N ILE A 66 -10.77 -19.30 -9.91
CA ILE A 66 -12.16 -18.95 -10.27
C ILE A 66 -12.99 -20.22 -10.51
N SER A 67 -12.47 -21.16 -11.31
CA SER A 67 -13.16 -22.42 -11.62
C SER A 67 -13.31 -23.34 -10.40
N GLU A 68 -12.39 -23.28 -9.43
CA GLU A 68 -12.47 -24.03 -8.17
C GLU A 68 -13.50 -23.43 -7.23
N LEU A 69 -13.55 -22.10 -7.13
CA LEU A 69 -14.56 -21.34 -6.38
C LEU A 69 -15.98 -21.58 -6.94
N ASP A 70 -16.14 -21.64 -8.26
CA ASP A 70 -17.44 -21.91 -8.92
C ASP A 70 -18.03 -23.29 -8.62
N LYS A 71 -17.26 -24.23 -8.07
CA LYS A 71 -17.77 -25.54 -7.63
C LYS A 71 -18.63 -25.45 -6.37
N PHE A 72 -18.53 -24.35 -5.62
CA PHE A 72 -19.32 -24.13 -4.42
C PHE A 72 -20.67 -23.49 -4.80
N ASP A 73 -21.74 -24.25 -4.60
CA ASP A 73 -23.11 -23.75 -4.72
C ASP A 73 -23.41 -22.71 -3.63
N ASP A 74 -24.02 -21.59 -4.00
CA ASP A 74 -24.38 -20.50 -3.09
C ASP A 74 -25.31 -20.93 -1.97
N ALA A 75 -26.13 -21.97 -2.20
CA ALA A 75 -26.98 -22.56 -1.18
C ALA A 75 -26.18 -23.40 -0.16
N SER A 76 -24.95 -23.79 -0.49
CA SER A 76 -24.07 -24.67 0.32
C SER A 76 -23.04 -23.94 1.17
N ILE A 77 -22.97 -22.60 1.04
CA ILE A 77 -22.05 -21.74 1.78
C ILE A 77 -22.82 -20.59 2.46
N SER A 78 -22.24 -20.04 3.52
CA SER A 78 -22.84 -18.94 4.27
C SER A 78 -22.89 -17.64 3.45
N PRO A 79 -23.74 -16.66 3.81
CA PRO A 79 -23.75 -15.36 3.15
C PRO A 79 -22.39 -14.65 3.11
N ASN A 80 -21.58 -14.80 4.17
CA ASN A 80 -20.22 -14.23 4.20
C ASN A 80 -19.29 -14.96 3.23
N GLU A 81 -19.35 -16.28 3.17
CA GLU A 81 -18.54 -17.07 2.24
C GLU A 81 -18.94 -16.82 0.78
N ARG A 82 -20.22 -16.55 0.49
CA ARG A 82 -20.65 -16.10 -0.84
C ARG A 82 -19.99 -14.79 -1.21
N LEU A 83 -20.02 -13.80 -0.31
CA LEU A 83 -19.35 -12.52 -0.53
C LEU A 83 -17.84 -12.72 -0.75
N ASP A 84 -17.20 -13.59 0.04
CA ASP A 84 -15.76 -13.90 -0.11
C ASP A 84 -15.45 -14.56 -1.45
N LYS A 85 -16.32 -15.47 -1.91
CA LYS A 85 -16.24 -16.14 -3.21
C LYS A 85 -16.33 -15.11 -4.34
N ASP A 86 -17.34 -14.25 -4.30
CA ASP A 86 -17.60 -13.26 -5.34
C ASP A 86 -16.49 -12.20 -5.38
N LEU A 87 -16.02 -11.76 -4.20
CA LEU A 87 -14.89 -10.84 -4.06
C LEU A 87 -13.61 -11.43 -4.65
N ALA A 88 -13.26 -12.68 -4.31
CA ALA A 88 -12.06 -13.32 -4.84
C ALA A 88 -12.10 -13.43 -6.36
N LYS A 89 -13.24 -13.84 -6.93
CA LYS A 89 -13.42 -13.89 -8.39
C LYS A 89 -13.23 -12.52 -9.04
N TYR A 90 -13.88 -11.49 -8.49
CA TYR A 90 -13.72 -10.11 -8.94
C TYR A 90 -12.26 -9.64 -8.92
N LEU A 91 -11.54 -9.89 -7.82
CA LEU A 91 -10.12 -9.53 -7.69
C LEU A 91 -9.24 -10.29 -8.70
N PHE A 92 -9.55 -11.56 -8.97
CA PHE A 92 -8.79 -12.37 -9.93
C PHE A 92 -9.04 -11.95 -11.38
N GLU A 93 -10.26 -11.58 -11.72
CA GLU A 93 -10.60 -11.04 -13.04
C GLU A 93 -9.88 -9.72 -13.30
N ILE A 94 -9.87 -8.81 -12.31
CA ILE A 94 -9.06 -7.58 -12.36
C ILE A 94 -7.58 -7.89 -12.55
N ARG A 95 -7.04 -8.81 -11.74
CA ARG A 95 -5.62 -9.14 -11.82
C ARG A 95 -5.24 -9.77 -13.16
N ILE A 96 -6.12 -10.59 -13.74
CA ILE A 96 -5.95 -11.14 -15.09
C ILE A 96 -5.90 -10.01 -16.11
N PHE A 97 -6.84 -9.05 -16.05
CA PHE A 97 -6.84 -7.89 -16.93
C PHE A 97 -5.54 -7.07 -16.80
N GLU A 98 -5.11 -6.77 -15.58
CA GLU A 98 -3.88 -6.03 -15.32
C GLU A 98 -2.65 -6.72 -15.92
N ILE A 99 -2.58 -8.05 -15.83
CA ILE A 99 -1.47 -8.81 -16.37
C ILE A 99 -1.55 -8.91 -17.91
N GLU A 100 -2.72 -9.11 -18.49
CA GLU A 100 -2.85 -9.42 -19.93
C GLU A 100 -3.03 -8.19 -20.82
N LYS A 101 -3.65 -7.12 -20.31
CA LYS A 101 -3.93 -5.89 -21.05
C LYS A 101 -3.01 -4.76 -20.63
N LEU A 102 -3.10 -4.35 -19.37
CA LEU A 102 -2.32 -3.24 -18.83
C LEU A 102 -0.81 -3.53 -18.85
N ARG A 103 -0.41 -4.78 -18.60
CA ARG A 103 0.98 -5.27 -18.78
C ARG A 103 2.03 -4.34 -18.18
N MET A 104 1.77 -3.74 -17.01
CA MET A 104 2.70 -2.79 -16.37
C MET A 104 4.12 -3.34 -16.25
N HIS A 105 4.26 -4.64 -16.07
CA HIS A 105 5.54 -5.34 -16.00
C HIS A 105 6.39 -5.21 -17.29
N GLU A 106 5.76 -5.01 -18.46
CA GLU A 106 6.44 -4.77 -19.74
C GLU A 106 6.84 -3.30 -19.94
N HIS A 107 6.22 -2.37 -19.19
CA HIS A 107 6.35 -0.91 -19.35
C HIS A 107 7.21 -0.25 -18.26
N MET A 108 7.20 -0.80 -17.04
CA MET A 108 7.85 -0.23 -15.87
C MET A 108 8.79 -1.25 -15.22
N CYS A 109 10.04 -0.83 -15.00
CA CYS A 109 10.99 -1.59 -14.23
C CYS A 109 10.59 -1.65 -12.74
N MET A 110 10.57 -2.88 -12.19
CA MET A 110 10.05 -3.15 -10.84
C MET A 110 11.12 -3.22 -9.74
N VAL A 111 12.40 -3.16 -10.09
CA VAL A 111 13.50 -3.54 -9.17
C VAL A 111 13.57 -2.69 -7.89
N PRO A 112 13.64 -1.36 -7.95
CA PRO A 112 13.78 -0.54 -6.75
C PRO A 112 12.62 -0.71 -5.77
N ASP A 113 11.39 -0.71 -6.29
CA ASP A 113 10.18 -0.87 -5.49
C ASP A 113 10.12 -2.26 -4.84
N GLU A 114 10.45 -3.31 -5.60
CA GLU A 114 10.48 -4.68 -5.07
C GLU A 114 11.51 -4.83 -3.94
N ILE A 115 12.72 -4.27 -4.10
CA ILE A 115 13.74 -4.32 -3.03
C ILE A 115 13.27 -3.55 -1.80
N CYS A 116 12.71 -2.35 -1.99
CA CYS A 116 12.20 -1.54 -0.88
C CYS A 116 11.11 -2.30 -0.11
N ASN A 117 10.06 -2.77 -0.80
CA ASN A 117 8.93 -3.47 -0.21
C ASN A 117 9.36 -4.78 0.46
N SER A 118 10.30 -5.52 -0.14
CA SER A 118 10.84 -6.76 0.40
C SER A 118 11.63 -6.59 1.70
N LEU A 119 12.17 -5.40 1.98
CA LEU A 119 13.01 -5.17 3.16
C LEU A 119 12.32 -4.32 4.22
N PHE A 120 11.43 -3.42 3.80
CA PHE A 120 10.85 -2.39 4.66
C PHE A 120 10.11 -2.96 5.87
N PHE A 121 9.14 -3.86 5.68
CA PHE A 121 8.35 -4.37 6.80
C PHE A 121 9.15 -5.28 7.74
N LEU A 122 10.11 -6.05 7.22
CA LEU A 122 11.07 -6.78 8.05
C LEU A 122 11.95 -5.83 8.87
N PHE A 123 12.26 -4.65 8.35
CA PHE A 123 13.10 -3.68 9.03
C PHE A 123 12.31 -2.87 10.08
N ALA A 124 11.15 -2.35 9.69
CA ALA A 124 10.38 -1.35 10.43
C ALA A 124 9.51 -1.93 11.55
N ARG A 125 8.99 -3.16 11.39
CA ARG A 125 8.14 -3.79 12.41
C ARG A 125 8.96 -4.62 13.41
N ASP A 126 8.41 -4.77 14.60
CA ASP A 126 8.99 -5.51 15.73
C ASP A 126 8.07 -6.66 16.21
N ASP A 127 7.20 -7.14 15.34
CA ASP A 127 6.21 -8.19 15.59
C ASP A 127 6.77 -9.61 15.62
N ILE A 128 7.95 -9.84 15.02
CA ILE A 128 8.76 -11.06 15.18
C ILE A 128 10.19 -10.73 15.65
N PRO A 129 10.92 -11.71 16.24
CA PRO A 129 12.23 -11.46 16.84
C PRO A 129 13.25 -10.82 15.89
N PHE A 130 14.07 -9.91 16.42
CA PHE A 130 15.10 -9.19 15.65
C PHE A 130 15.98 -10.11 14.79
N GLU A 131 16.50 -11.19 15.38
CA GLU A 131 17.41 -12.11 14.68
C GLU A 131 16.72 -12.82 13.51
N GLU A 132 15.43 -13.15 13.63
CA GLU A 132 14.64 -13.75 12.54
C GLU A 132 14.44 -12.75 11.39
N ARG A 133 14.12 -11.49 11.71
CA ARG A 133 13.96 -10.43 10.70
C ARG A 133 15.25 -10.14 9.94
N PHE A 134 16.36 -10.01 10.66
CA PHE A 134 17.64 -9.67 10.03
C PHE A 134 18.24 -10.85 9.26
N ASP A 135 17.98 -12.09 9.66
CA ASP A 135 18.30 -13.27 8.85
C ASP A 135 17.48 -13.34 7.55
N ALA A 136 16.18 -12.99 7.61
CA ALA A 136 15.32 -12.87 6.44
C ALA A 136 15.79 -11.75 5.49
N ILE A 137 16.12 -10.56 6.02
CA ILE A 137 16.70 -9.46 5.26
C ILE A 137 17.99 -9.90 4.56
N ALA A 138 18.91 -10.57 5.26
CA ALA A 138 20.15 -11.07 4.67
C ALA A 138 19.87 -12.08 3.54
N SER A 139 18.94 -13.01 3.78
CA SER A 139 18.51 -14.01 2.79
C SER A 139 17.92 -13.37 1.51
N ARG A 140 17.11 -12.31 1.66
CA ARG A 140 16.56 -11.54 0.53
C ARG A 140 17.65 -10.79 -0.23
N LEU A 141 18.54 -10.09 0.50
CA LEU A 141 19.68 -9.36 -0.09
C LEU A 141 20.60 -10.27 -0.91
N GLU A 142 20.82 -11.50 -0.47
CA GLU A 142 21.62 -12.49 -1.21
C GLU A 142 20.98 -12.94 -2.53
N LYS A 143 19.64 -12.87 -2.63
CA LYS A 143 18.88 -13.26 -3.83
C LYS A 143 18.71 -12.11 -4.82
N PHE A 144 18.77 -10.85 -4.37
CA PHE A 144 18.53 -9.70 -5.24
C PHE A 144 19.45 -9.58 -6.45
N PRO A 145 20.77 -9.85 -6.41
CA PRO A 145 21.61 -9.76 -7.60
C PRO A 145 21.09 -10.60 -8.77
N ARG A 146 20.54 -11.78 -8.49
CA ARG A 146 19.92 -12.64 -9.50
C ARG A 146 18.59 -12.05 -9.98
N PHE A 147 17.72 -11.68 -9.05
CA PHE A 147 16.42 -11.05 -9.37
C PHE A 147 16.58 -9.80 -10.25
N ILE A 148 17.53 -8.91 -9.92
CA ILE A 148 17.84 -7.68 -10.66
C ILE A 148 18.19 -8.01 -12.11
N GLU A 149 19.05 -9.00 -12.34
CA GLU A 149 19.44 -9.37 -13.71
C GLU A 149 18.27 -10.02 -14.47
N GLU A 150 17.55 -10.94 -13.84
CA GLU A 150 16.39 -11.61 -14.46
C GLU A 150 15.26 -10.62 -14.80
N SER A 151 15.07 -9.56 -14.00
CA SER A 151 14.05 -8.51 -14.20
C SER A 151 14.16 -7.78 -15.54
N LYS A 152 15.38 -7.63 -16.08
CA LYS A 152 15.60 -6.96 -17.36
C LYS A 152 14.87 -7.64 -18.52
N SER A 153 14.64 -8.95 -18.40
CA SER A 153 14.00 -9.75 -19.44
C SER A 153 12.47 -9.56 -19.55
N ILE A 154 11.86 -8.95 -18.53
CA ILE A 154 10.41 -8.69 -18.51
C ILE A 154 10.07 -7.43 -19.33
N LEU A 155 10.92 -6.40 -19.27
CA LEU A 155 10.68 -5.12 -19.91
C LEU A 155 10.70 -5.26 -21.44
N LYS A 156 9.66 -4.77 -22.12
CA LYS A 156 9.53 -4.88 -23.59
C LYS A 156 9.19 -3.56 -24.27
N ASP A 157 8.34 -2.74 -23.65
CA ASP A 157 7.81 -1.51 -24.25
C ASP A 157 7.86 -0.38 -23.21
N PRO A 158 9.05 0.14 -22.90
CA PRO A 158 9.23 0.95 -21.71
C PRO A 158 8.56 2.32 -21.83
N LEU A 159 7.83 2.69 -20.77
CA LEU A 159 7.22 4.00 -20.61
C LEU A 159 8.19 4.93 -19.88
N LYS A 160 8.51 6.08 -20.49
CA LYS A 160 9.60 6.95 -20.06
C LYS A 160 9.42 7.46 -18.63
N ILE A 161 8.26 8.06 -18.33
CA ILE A 161 7.99 8.66 -17.02
C ILE A 161 8.11 7.63 -15.88
N CYS A 162 7.59 6.41 -16.09
CA CYS A 162 7.69 5.35 -15.09
C CYS A 162 9.16 4.99 -14.81
N ASN A 163 9.97 4.82 -15.85
CA ASN A 163 11.36 4.41 -15.68
C ASN A 163 12.27 5.54 -15.19
N GLU A 164 11.93 6.81 -15.43
CA GLU A 164 12.59 7.97 -14.80
C GLU A 164 12.37 7.97 -13.28
N VAL A 165 11.13 7.75 -12.83
CA VAL A 165 10.80 7.60 -11.40
C VAL A 165 11.49 6.37 -10.79
N THR A 166 11.49 5.24 -11.50
CA THR A 166 12.22 4.03 -11.09
C THR A 166 13.71 4.34 -10.89
N LEU A 167 14.35 5.04 -11.84
CA LEU A 167 15.77 5.41 -11.73
C LEU A 167 16.02 6.31 -10.52
N GLU A 168 15.14 7.30 -10.28
CA GLU A 168 15.24 8.21 -9.14
C GLU A 168 15.22 7.47 -7.80
N THR A 169 14.33 6.48 -7.67
CA THR A 169 14.22 5.60 -6.50
C THR A 169 15.46 4.70 -6.38
N GLY A 170 15.88 4.08 -7.48
CA GLY A 170 17.04 3.18 -7.53
C GLY A 170 18.36 3.86 -7.12
N VAL A 171 18.52 5.16 -7.38
CA VAL A 171 19.72 5.92 -6.98
C VAL A 171 19.80 6.13 -5.46
N ARG A 172 18.67 6.14 -4.75
CA ARG A 172 18.60 6.39 -3.30
C ARG A 172 18.61 5.12 -2.46
N LEU A 173 18.27 3.98 -3.06
CA LEU A 173 18.22 2.68 -2.40
C LEU A 173 19.48 2.31 -1.58
N PRO A 174 20.73 2.64 -1.99
CA PRO A 174 21.92 2.37 -1.17
C PRO A 174 21.87 2.99 0.22
N ALA A 175 21.21 4.14 0.41
CA ALA A 175 21.07 4.78 1.73
C ALA A 175 20.20 3.93 2.68
N PHE A 176 19.14 3.28 2.16
CA PHE A 176 18.35 2.33 2.93
C PHE A 176 19.18 1.13 3.37
N LEU A 177 19.92 0.54 2.42
CA LEU A 177 20.72 -0.64 2.72
C LEU A 177 21.83 -0.34 3.75
N ALA A 178 22.39 0.87 3.72
CA ALA A 178 23.33 1.33 4.72
C ALA A 178 22.70 1.46 6.13
N GLU A 179 21.46 1.95 6.22
CA GLU A 179 20.73 2.07 7.48
C GLU A 179 20.45 0.69 8.09
N ILE A 180 20.06 -0.30 7.28
CA ILE A 180 19.90 -1.69 7.71
C ILE A 180 21.19 -2.20 8.37
N VAL A 181 22.34 -2.03 7.72
CA VAL A 181 23.64 -2.45 8.27
C VAL A 181 23.98 -1.68 9.55
N MET A 182 23.66 -0.38 9.63
CA MET A 182 23.90 0.43 10.82
C MET A 182 23.10 -0.08 12.03
N VAL A 183 21.81 -0.38 11.83
CA VAL A 183 20.96 -0.95 12.87
C VAL A 183 21.44 -2.33 13.28
N ALA A 184 21.84 -3.18 12.32
CA ALA A 184 22.44 -4.48 12.62
C ALA A 184 23.67 -4.35 13.52
N LYS A 185 24.61 -3.44 13.20
CA LYS A 185 25.80 -3.17 14.03
C LYS A 185 25.48 -2.72 15.45
N LYS A 186 24.35 -2.03 15.64
CA LYS A 186 23.94 -1.50 16.96
C LYS A 186 23.19 -2.53 17.80
N MET A 187 22.41 -3.40 17.16
CA MET A 187 21.40 -4.23 17.84
C MET A 187 21.68 -5.73 17.80
N ALA A 188 22.39 -6.22 16.78
CA ALA A 188 22.68 -7.65 16.63
C ALA A 188 23.58 -8.14 17.77
N LYS A 189 23.30 -9.34 18.26
CA LYS A 189 24.15 -10.00 19.26
C LYS A 189 25.23 -10.87 18.63
N ASP A 190 25.05 -11.24 17.36
CA ASP A 190 25.95 -12.05 16.58
C ASP A 190 26.68 -11.19 15.53
N ASP A 191 28.00 -11.13 15.61
CA ASP A 191 28.81 -10.43 14.60
C ASP A 191 28.72 -11.13 13.22
N GLY A 192 28.32 -12.39 13.19
CA GLY A 192 28.10 -13.17 11.97
C GLY A 192 27.00 -12.61 11.08
N ILE A 193 25.87 -12.17 11.65
CA ILE A 193 24.78 -11.57 10.86
C ILE A 193 25.18 -10.21 10.29
N VAL A 194 25.97 -9.42 11.05
CA VAL A 194 26.50 -8.14 10.58
C VAL A 194 27.41 -8.34 9.37
N ALA A 195 28.37 -9.26 9.46
CA ALA A 195 29.29 -9.57 8.37
C ALA A 195 28.56 -10.10 7.12
N ARG A 196 27.53 -10.95 7.32
CA ARG A 196 26.69 -11.46 6.22
C ARG A 196 25.95 -10.33 5.51
N LEU A 197 25.34 -9.41 6.27
CA LEU A 197 24.62 -8.26 5.74
C LEU A 197 25.54 -7.31 4.97
N GLU A 198 26.73 -6.99 5.49
CA GLU A 198 27.70 -6.15 4.78
C GLU A 198 28.04 -6.72 3.40
N ILE A 199 28.36 -8.02 3.32
CA ILE A 199 28.67 -8.70 2.06
C ILE A 199 27.46 -8.70 1.11
N ALA A 200 26.26 -8.98 1.62
CA ALA A 200 25.04 -9.04 0.81
C ALA A 200 24.65 -7.65 0.29
N VAL A 201 24.74 -6.61 1.12
CA VAL A 201 24.49 -5.21 0.74
C VAL A 201 25.49 -4.74 -0.30
N ASP A 202 26.78 -5.04 -0.15
CA ASP A 202 27.80 -4.65 -1.14
C ASP A 202 27.51 -5.24 -2.53
N ARG A 203 27.12 -6.52 -2.57
CA ARG A 203 26.74 -7.19 -3.83
C ARG A 203 25.45 -6.62 -4.42
N CYS A 204 24.46 -6.35 -3.57
CA CYS A 204 23.20 -5.76 -3.99
C CYS A 204 23.42 -4.35 -4.57
N ASN A 205 24.22 -3.51 -3.90
CA ASN A 205 24.58 -2.17 -4.37
C ASN A 205 25.27 -2.18 -5.73
N GLN A 206 26.20 -3.11 -5.97
CA GLN A 206 26.84 -3.26 -7.28
C GLN A 206 25.83 -3.63 -8.38
N ALA A 207 24.88 -4.52 -8.06
CA ALA A 207 23.82 -4.89 -8.99
C ALA A 207 22.86 -3.71 -9.26
N ILE A 208 22.46 -2.97 -8.23
CA ILE A 208 21.64 -1.74 -8.34
C ILE A 208 22.36 -0.69 -9.20
N GLU A 209 23.65 -0.43 -8.97
CA GLU A 209 24.42 0.53 -9.77
C GLU A 209 24.49 0.12 -11.24
N SER A 210 24.70 -1.17 -11.52
CA SER A 210 24.66 -1.68 -12.88
C SER A 210 23.27 -1.56 -13.52
N TYR A 211 22.21 -1.78 -12.74
CA TYR A 211 20.83 -1.68 -13.20
C TYR A 211 20.43 -0.22 -13.50
N ASN A 212 20.80 0.71 -12.62
CA ASN A 212 20.55 2.15 -12.80
C ASN A 212 21.27 2.70 -14.04
N ARG A 213 22.49 2.23 -14.33
CA ARG A 213 23.18 2.57 -15.58
C ARG A 213 22.44 2.04 -16.81
N TRP A 214 22.03 0.77 -16.79
CA TRP A 214 21.21 0.20 -17.85
C TRP A 214 19.89 0.96 -18.05
N LEU A 215 19.18 1.30 -16.98
CA LEU A 215 17.97 2.13 -17.04
C LEU A 215 18.24 3.47 -17.72
N LYS A 216 19.28 4.17 -17.27
CA LYS A 216 19.63 5.52 -17.75
C LYS A 216 20.12 5.54 -19.19
N ASP A 217 21.01 4.61 -19.53
CA ASP A 217 21.78 4.66 -20.77
C ASP A 217 21.12 3.85 -21.89
N ASP A 218 20.37 2.78 -21.54
CA ASP A 218 19.76 1.85 -22.51
C ASP A 218 18.23 1.91 -22.53
N VAL A 219 17.53 2.06 -21.39
CA VAL A 219 16.07 1.99 -21.34
C VAL A 219 15.40 3.34 -21.62
N ILE A 220 15.67 4.35 -20.79
CA ILE A 220 15.02 5.66 -20.84
C ILE A 220 15.17 6.33 -22.23
N PRO A 221 16.36 6.30 -22.89
CA PRO A 221 16.52 6.91 -24.21
C PRO A 221 15.69 6.24 -25.33
N HIS A 222 15.26 5.00 -25.13
CA HIS A 222 14.45 4.23 -26.08
C HIS A 222 13.00 4.05 -25.61
N SER A 223 12.59 4.73 -24.54
CA SER A 223 11.23 4.68 -24.00
C SER A 223 10.27 5.60 -24.75
N HIS A 224 8.98 5.26 -24.75
CA HIS A 224 7.92 6.10 -25.31
C HIS A 224 7.28 7.00 -24.26
N ASP A 225 6.58 8.05 -24.71
CA ASP A 225 5.79 8.98 -23.88
C ASP A 225 4.27 8.77 -24.04
N GLY A 226 3.86 7.72 -24.75
CA GLY A 226 2.44 7.40 -25.02
C GLY A 226 1.68 6.76 -23.87
N SER A 227 0.37 6.59 -24.05
CA SER A 227 -0.52 5.88 -23.13
C SER A 227 -0.34 4.36 -23.21
N ILE A 228 -0.58 3.67 -22.09
CA ILE A 228 -0.53 2.20 -22.01
C ILE A 228 -1.82 1.56 -22.55
N LEU A 229 -2.97 2.09 -22.15
CA LEU A 229 -4.29 1.59 -22.57
C LEU A 229 -4.87 2.46 -23.68
N THR A 230 -5.68 1.85 -24.55
CA THR A 230 -6.61 2.60 -25.41
C THR A 230 -7.81 3.10 -24.61
N GLU A 231 -8.62 3.97 -25.22
CA GLU A 231 -9.86 4.45 -24.62
C GLU A 231 -10.83 3.28 -24.34
N GLU A 232 -10.96 2.34 -25.27
CA GLU A 232 -11.81 1.17 -25.11
C GLU A 232 -11.31 0.24 -23.99
N GLU A 233 -10.00 0.03 -23.89
CA GLU A 233 -9.42 -0.79 -22.83
C GLU A 233 -9.52 -0.11 -21.45
N PHE A 234 -9.42 1.22 -21.41
CA PHE A 234 -9.66 1.98 -20.19
C PHE A 234 -11.12 1.90 -19.74
N GLN A 235 -12.07 1.95 -20.68
CA GLN A 235 -13.49 1.75 -20.39
C GLN A 235 -13.75 0.31 -19.89
N GLU A 236 -13.21 -0.71 -20.56
CA GLU A 236 -13.31 -2.12 -20.13
C GLU A 236 -12.79 -2.29 -18.69
N TYR A 237 -11.67 -1.64 -18.37
CA TYR A 237 -11.08 -1.68 -17.04
C TYR A 237 -11.97 -1.02 -15.98
N LEU A 238 -12.59 0.13 -16.28
CA LEU A 238 -13.52 0.80 -15.36
C LEU A 238 -14.83 0.04 -15.18
N GLU A 239 -15.37 -0.57 -16.24
CA GLU A 239 -16.52 -1.46 -16.15
C GLU A 239 -16.21 -2.66 -15.26
N LEU A 240 -15.01 -3.25 -15.40
CA LEU A 240 -14.56 -4.36 -14.58
C LEU A 240 -14.46 -3.96 -13.09
N ARG A 241 -14.02 -2.73 -12.78
CA ARG A 241 -13.98 -2.18 -11.42
C ARG A 241 -15.36 -1.97 -10.79
N SER A 242 -16.44 -2.07 -11.58
CA SER A 242 -17.82 -2.12 -11.10
C SER A 242 -18.27 -0.92 -10.24
N TYR A 243 -17.78 0.30 -10.53
CA TYR A 243 -18.21 1.52 -9.83
C TYR A 243 -19.69 1.89 -10.05
N GLY A 244 -20.33 1.27 -11.05
CA GLY A 244 -21.74 1.52 -11.38
C GLY A 244 -22.01 2.80 -12.16
N ILE A 245 -20.95 3.46 -12.64
CA ILE A 245 -20.99 4.65 -13.48
C ILE A 245 -20.02 4.50 -14.65
N THR A 246 -20.31 5.21 -15.74
CA THR A 246 -19.46 5.32 -16.93
C THR A 246 -18.32 6.33 -16.72
N VAL A 247 -17.35 6.34 -17.63
CA VAL A 247 -16.23 7.31 -17.62
C VAL A 247 -16.73 8.74 -17.73
N ASP A 248 -17.70 8.99 -18.61
CA ASP A 248 -18.30 10.31 -18.81
C ASP A 248 -19.06 10.78 -17.57
N GLU A 249 -19.80 9.89 -16.91
CA GLU A 249 -20.49 10.21 -15.65
C GLU A 249 -19.49 10.50 -14.53
N ALA A 250 -18.39 9.75 -14.44
CA ALA A 250 -17.32 10.01 -13.47
C ALA A 250 -16.68 11.40 -13.70
N LEU A 251 -16.44 11.77 -14.96
CA LEU A 251 -15.94 13.09 -15.32
C LEU A 251 -16.94 14.20 -14.97
N GLU A 252 -18.23 14.00 -15.27
CA GLU A 252 -19.28 14.97 -14.94
C GLU A 252 -19.38 15.20 -13.43
N VAL A 253 -19.29 14.12 -12.63
CA VAL A 253 -19.24 14.20 -11.16
C VAL A 253 -18.02 15.03 -10.73
N ALA A 254 -16.83 14.72 -11.25
CA ALA A 254 -15.61 15.43 -10.88
C ALA A 254 -15.67 16.93 -11.22
N GLU A 255 -16.13 17.29 -12.42
CA GLU A 255 -16.28 18.67 -12.87
C GLU A 255 -17.32 19.44 -12.04
N THR A 256 -18.43 18.77 -11.71
CA THR A 256 -19.50 19.36 -10.88
C THR A 256 -18.99 19.70 -9.48
N TYR A 257 -18.36 18.74 -8.80
CA TYR A 257 -17.81 18.97 -7.47
C TYR A 257 -16.67 19.99 -7.47
N LEU A 258 -15.82 20.01 -8.52
CA LEU A 258 -14.79 21.04 -8.66
C LEU A 258 -15.39 22.45 -8.68
N GLN A 259 -16.52 22.64 -9.37
CA GLN A 259 -17.20 23.94 -9.41
C GLN A 259 -17.86 24.30 -8.07
N ILE A 260 -18.51 23.33 -7.41
CA ILE A 260 -19.14 23.51 -6.09
C ILE A 260 -18.08 23.93 -5.07
N ILE A 261 -16.99 23.16 -4.94
CA ILE A 261 -15.93 23.42 -3.97
C ILE A 261 -15.24 24.76 -4.25
N LYS A 262 -14.95 25.11 -5.51
CA LYS A 262 -14.39 26.43 -5.85
C LYS A 262 -15.29 27.58 -5.40
N LYS A 263 -16.61 27.43 -5.55
CA LYS A 263 -17.59 28.43 -5.10
C LYS A 263 -17.64 28.52 -3.58
N GLU A 264 -17.68 27.39 -2.89
CA GLU A 264 -17.70 27.34 -1.42
C GLU A 264 -16.43 27.95 -0.83
N MET A 265 -15.26 27.60 -1.37
CA MET A 265 -13.99 28.21 -0.98
C MET A 265 -14.02 29.74 -1.17
N ALA A 266 -14.55 30.23 -2.28
CA ALA A 266 -14.68 31.67 -2.54
C ALA A 266 -15.63 32.38 -1.56
N GLU A 267 -16.73 31.74 -1.15
CA GLU A 267 -17.64 32.31 -0.15
C GLU A 267 -16.99 32.34 1.24
N ILE A 268 -16.40 31.22 1.70
CA ILE A 268 -15.72 31.12 2.99
C ILE A 268 -14.57 32.14 3.09
N SER A 269 -13.85 32.38 1.98
CA SER A 269 -12.71 33.30 1.96
C SER A 269 -13.10 34.74 2.31
N LYS A 270 -14.35 35.15 2.07
CA LYS A 270 -14.87 36.48 2.45
C LYS A 270 -14.93 36.68 3.96
N GLU A 271 -14.99 35.60 4.73
CA GLU A 271 -15.01 35.64 6.20
C GLU A 271 -13.59 35.60 6.80
N ILE A 272 -12.58 35.20 6.01
CA ILE A 272 -11.21 34.96 6.47
C ILE A 272 -10.27 36.11 6.08
N VAL A 273 -10.39 36.65 4.86
CA VAL A 273 -9.50 37.69 4.31
C VAL A 273 -10.27 38.80 3.59
N ASP A 274 -9.79 40.05 3.69
CA ASP A 274 -10.43 41.21 3.06
C ASP A 274 -10.41 41.15 1.51
N THR A 275 -9.43 40.46 0.92
CA THR A 275 -9.31 40.28 -0.54
C THR A 275 -10.37 39.36 -1.11
N CYS A 276 -11.06 38.59 -0.26
CA CYS A 276 -12.05 37.57 -0.65
C CYS A 276 -11.47 36.48 -1.57
N ASP A 277 -10.14 36.35 -1.67
CA ASP A 277 -9.47 35.38 -2.54
C ASP A 277 -9.14 34.08 -1.78
N PRO A 278 -9.57 32.90 -2.27
CA PRO A 278 -9.20 31.61 -1.70
C PRO A 278 -7.70 31.37 -1.53
N ILE A 279 -6.86 31.90 -2.43
CA ILE A 279 -5.41 31.72 -2.32
C ILE A 279 -4.89 32.49 -1.10
N ASP A 280 -5.34 33.73 -0.89
CA ASP A 280 -4.98 34.53 0.29
C ASP A 280 -5.52 33.92 1.59
N ALA A 281 -6.75 33.38 1.58
CA ALA A 281 -7.32 32.68 2.72
C ALA A 281 -6.49 31.44 3.09
N ARG A 282 -6.10 30.62 2.10
CA ARG A 282 -5.20 29.47 2.29
C ARG A 282 -3.85 29.92 2.84
N ASN A 283 -3.25 30.99 2.31
CA ASN A 283 -1.98 31.50 2.80
C ASN A 283 -2.07 32.00 4.26
N LYS A 284 -3.18 32.62 4.64
CA LYS A 284 -3.44 33.01 6.02
C LYS A 284 -3.58 31.80 6.93
N MET A 285 -4.30 30.76 6.53
CA MET A 285 -4.37 29.49 7.27
C MET A 285 -2.97 28.86 7.42
N ARG A 286 -2.22 28.77 6.32
CA ARG A 286 -0.83 28.26 6.29
C ARG A 286 0.14 29.04 7.16
N SER A 287 -0.18 30.26 7.57
CA SER A 287 0.64 31.03 8.52
C SER A 287 0.50 30.53 9.98
N ASN A 288 -0.51 29.72 10.27
CA ASN A 288 -0.72 29.05 11.56
C ASN A 288 -0.24 27.60 11.48
N HIS A 289 1.08 27.41 11.62
CA HIS A 289 1.72 26.11 11.47
C HIS A 289 2.79 25.87 12.55
N PRO A 290 3.23 24.62 12.78
CA PRO A 290 4.33 24.29 13.68
C PRO A 290 5.64 24.99 13.29
N LYS A 291 6.43 25.42 14.28
CA LYS A 291 7.67 26.20 14.06
C LYS A 291 8.87 25.34 13.65
N ASN A 292 8.81 24.05 13.94
CA ASN A 292 9.86 23.08 13.64
C ASN A 292 9.28 21.66 13.64
N PHE A 293 10.09 20.69 13.21
CA PHE A 293 9.67 19.30 13.11
C PHE A 293 9.26 18.68 14.46
N GLU A 294 9.90 19.06 15.58
CA GLU A 294 9.51 18.54 16.90
C GLU A 294 8.09 18.97 17.27
N GLU A 295 7.74 20.23 17.02
CA GLU A 295 6.39 20.75 17.20
C GLU A 295 5.40 20.10 16.23
N LEU A 296 5.80 19.87 14.98
CA LEU A 296 4.98 19.19 13.98
C LEU A 296 4.63 17.76 14.41
N LEU A 297 5.63 16.97 14.78
CA LEU A 297 5.44 15.58 15.21
C LEU A 297 4.57 15.50 16.48
N LYS A 298 4.73 16.47 17.40
CA LYS A 298 3.89 16.58 18.59
C LYS A 298 2.44 16.97 18.23
N ALA A 299 2.24 17.86 17.27
CA ALA A 299 0.92 18.28 16.81
C ALA A 299 0.15 17.08 16.23
N TYR A 300 0.77 16.31 15.33
CA TYR A 300 0.15 15.08 14.80
C TYR A 300 -0.20 14.06 15.88
N ARG A 301 0.71 13.82 16.85
CA ARG A 301 0.42 12.93 18.00
C ARG A 301 -0.81 13.40 18.78
N THR A 302 -0.86 14.69 19.06
CA THR A 302 -1.96 15.29 19.83
C THR A 302 -3.28 15.18 19.07
N GLU A 303 -3.26 15.45 17.77
CA GLU A 303 -4.47 15.45 16.94
C GLU A 303 -4.99 14.03 16.67
N ILE A 304 -4.11 13.05 16.48
CA ILE A 304 -4.51 11.64 16.36
C ILE A 304 -5.12 11.12 17.68
N ASP A 305 -4.52 11.46 18.84
CA ASP A 305 -5.09 11.10 20.13
C ASP A 305 -6.46 11.80 20.36
N ARG A 306 -6.58 13.05 19.91
CA ARG A 306 -7.84 13.82 20.00
C ARG A 306 -8.92 13.22 19.10
N SER A 307 -8.61 12.88 17.86
CA SER A 307 -9.57 12.28 16.92
C SER A 307 -10.07 10.92 17.42
N ARG A 308 -9.15 10.09 17.95
CA ARG A 308 -9.48 8.83 18.62
C ARG A 308 -10.45 9.02 19.78
N GLN A 309 -10.15 9.97 20.67
CA GLN A 309 -10.99 10.23 21.85
C GLN A 309 -12.36 10.76 21.42
N PHE A 310 -12.42 11.62 20.41
CA PHE A 310 -13.67 12.14 19.86
C PHE A 310 -14.58 11.03 19.33
N VAL A 311 -14.02 10.06 18.59
CA VAL A 311 -14.77 8.89 18.10
C VAL A 311 -15.38 8.08 19.24
N ILE A 312 -14.63 7.86 20.31
CA ILE A 312 -15.08 7.08 21.49
C ILE A 312 -16.14 7.85 22.30
N GLU A 313 -15.91 9.12 22.60
CA GLU A 313 -16.80 9.94 23.43
C GLU A 313 -18.16 10.19 22.78
N ASN A 314 -18.20 10.24 21.46
CA ASN A 314 -19.41 10.53 20.69
C ASN A 314 -20.06 9.26 20.09
N ASP A 315 -19.56 8.06 20.41
CA ASP A 315 -20.08 6.78 19.92
C ASP A 315 -20.19 6.74 18.38
N ILE A 316 -19.18 7.27 17.69
CA ILE A 316 -19.15 7.36 16.22
C ILE A 316 -18.86 5.98 15.61
N ALA A 317 -17.88 5.27 16.18
CA ALA A 317 -17.48 3.94 15.72
C ALA A 317 -16.85 3.13 16.85
N THR A 318 -16.93 1.81 16.75
CA THR A 318 -16.28 0.90 17.70
C THR A 318 -14.78 0.84 17.43
N VAL A 319 -13.97 1.24 18.42
CA VAL A 319 -12.51 1.13 18.37
C VAL A 319 -12.08 -0.21 18.99
N PRO A 320 -11.44 -1.13 18.24
CA PRO A 320 -11.01 -2.42 18.79
C PRO A 320 -10.08 -2.29 19.99
N TYR A 321 -10.18 -3.20 20.97
CA TYR A 321 -9.31 -3.15 22.14
C TYR A 321 -7.86 -3.53 21.78
N GLY A 322 -6.90 -2.70 22.21
CA GLY A 322 -5.47 -2.96 22.03
C GLY A 322 -4.87 -2.41 20.72
N GLU A 323 -5.71 -1.84 19.85
CA GLU A 323 -5.25 -1.10 18.67
C GLU A 323 -4.40 0.12 19.07
N LYS A 324 -3.43 0.46 18.22
CA LYS A 324 -2.61 1.65 18.42
C LYS A 324 -2.06 2.19 17.09
N LEU A 325 -2.16 3.50 16.88
CA LEU A 325 -1.45 4.18 15.80
C LEU A 325 -0.20 4.89 16.34
N LEU A 326 0.98 4.53 15.85
CA LEU A 326 2.24 5.14 16.26
C LEU A 326 2.64 6.26 15.29
N VAL A 327 2.64 7.49 15.79
CA VAL A 327 3.16 8.65 15.04
C VAL A 327 4.68 8.76 15.23
N ILE A 328 5.43 8.46 14.18
CA ILE A 328 6.90 8.43 14.21
C ILE A 328 7.48 9.32 13.10
N GLU A 329 8.78 9.61 13.23
CA GLU A 329 9.52 10.26 12.15
C GLU A 329 9.75 9.27 11.00
N THR A 330 9.55 9.72 9.77
CA THR A 330 9.90 8.94 8.57
C THR A 330 11.40 8.65 8.55
N PRO A 331 11.81 7.37 8.55
CA PRO A 331 13.22 7.00 8.44
C PRO A 331 13.89 7.67 7.25
N VAL A 332 15.15 8.11 7.42
CA VAL A 332 15.89 8.92 6.43
C VAL A 332 15.82 8.35 5.01
N PHE A 333 15.91 7.04 4.87
CA PHE A 333 15.90 6.38 3.58
C PHE A 333 14.54 6.43 2.83
N MET A 334 13.43 6.59 3.55
CA MET A 334 12.07 6.63 2.97
C MET A 334 11.59 8.02 2.59
N ARG A 335 12.27 9.07 3.05
CA ARG A 335 11.76 10.45 2.91
C ARG A 335 11.51 10.87 1.45
N HIS A 336 12.15 10.23 0.48
CA HIS A 336 11.96 10.52 -0.94
C HIS A 336 10.70 9.86 -1.55
N THR A 337 10.28 8.71 -1.06
CA THR A 337 9.05 8.03 -1.52
C THR A 337 7.83 8.43 -0.70
N ALA A 338 8.03 8.94 0.52
CA ALA A 338 6.99 9.51 1.37
C ALA A 338 7.38 10.95 1.77
N PRO A 339 7.33 11.94 0.87
CA PRO A 339 7.85 13.28 1.13
C PRO A 339 7.06 14.07 2.18
N PHE A 340 5.78 13.73 2.42
CA PHE A 340 4.91 14.43 3.36
C PHE A 340 4.61 13.58 4.60
N ALA A 341 3.88 12.50 4.40
CA ALA A 341 3.59 11.49 5.40
C ALA A 341 3.30 10.15 4.72
N ALA A 342 3.31 9.07 5.48
CA ALA A 342 2.83 7.76 5.04
C ALA A 342 2.20 7.01 6.20
N GLN A 343 1.08 6.36 5.93
CA GLN A 343 0.40 5.50 6.88
C GLN A 343 0.57 4.04 6.46
N TYR A 344 0.76 3.16 7.45
CA TYR A 344 0.74 1.73 7.27
C TYR A 344 -0.11 1.06 8.34
N GLU A 345 -1.08 0.28 7.87
CA GLU A 345 -1.94 -0.54 8.70
C GLU A 345 -1.15 -1.62 9.48
N PRO A 346 -1.70 -2.06 10.63
CA PRO A 346 -1.27 -3.29 11.28
C PRO A 346 -1.33 -4.48 10.32
N ALA A 347 -0.41 -5.43 10.47
CA ALA A 347 -0.40 -6.65 9.65
C ALA A 347 -1.61 -7.53 10.01
N LYS A 348 -2.39 -7.97 9.00
CA LYS A 348 -3.58 -8.81 9.21
C LYS A 348 -3.32 -10.07 10.05
N PHE A 349 -2.20 -10.74 9.79
CA PHE A 349 -1.84 -12.02 10.41
C PHE A 349 -0.88 -11.84 11.59
N SER A 350 -0.59 -10.60 11.99
CA SER A 350 0.12 -10.31 13.22
C SER A 350 -0.85 -10.23 14.40
N THR A 351 -0.38 -10.64 15.58
CA THR A 351 -1.11 -10.37 16.84
C THR A 351 -0.94 -8.93 17.31
N ASP A 352 -0.04 -8.19 16.68
CA ASP A 352 0.30 -6.82 17.03
C ASP A 352 -0.54 -5.82 16.22
N MET A 353 -1.41 -5.07 16.91
CA MET A 353 -2.35 -4.13 16.31
C MET A 353 -1.76 -2.71 16.18
N LYS A 354 -0.43 -2.60 16.07
CA LYS A 354 0.27 -1.33 15.85
C LYS A 354 0.27 -0.94 14.37
N GLY A 355 -0.41 0.16 14.06
CA GLY A 355 -0.24 0.91 12.81
C GLY A 355 0.90 1.92 12.94
N LEU A 356 1.44 2.36 11.82
CA LEU A 356 2.48 3.39 11.75
C LEU A 356 1.95 4.59 10.96
N PHE A 357 2.07 5.79 11.53
CA PHE A 357 1.90 7.04 10.80
C PHE A 357 3.22 7.79 10.83
N MET A 358 3.89 7.84 9.69
CA MET A 358 5.21 8.43 9.54
C MET A 358 5.08 9.85 9.03
N VAL A 359 5.68 10.80 9.73
CA VAL A 359 5.74 12.21 9.35
C VAL A 359 7.15 12.54 8.90
N THR A 360 7.28 13.06 7.68
CA THR A 360 8.59 13.31 7.07
C THR A 360 9.12 14.66 7.51
N PRO A 361 10.33 14.73 8.10
CA PRO A 361 10.99 16.00 8.35
C PRO A 361 11.33 16.67 7.03
N ASP A 362 11.02 17.95 6.96
CA ASP A 362 11.51 18.84 5.92
C ASP A 362 12.17 20.07 6.54
N ASP A 363 13.35 20.41 6.03
CA ASP A 363 14.13 21.57 6.44
C ASP A 363 13.66 22.85 5.72
N ASP A 364 12.83 22.72 4.67
CA ASP A 364 12.18 23.84 3.98
C ASP A 364 11.03 24.41 4.82
N PRO A 365 11.12 25.68 5.26
CA PRO A 365 10.02 26.32 5.96
C PRO A 365 8.70 26.37 5.17
N GLU A 366 8.75 26.38 3.83
CA GLU A 366 7.53 26.37 3.00
C GLU A 366 6.77 25.05 3.11
N HIS A 367 7.47 23.92 3.30
CA HIS A 367 6.83 22.62 3.49
C HIS A 367 6.22 22.49 4.89
N LEU A 368 6.84 23.08 5.92
CA LEU A 368 6.20 23.17 7.25
C LEU A 368 4.88 23.94 7.21
N MET A 369 4.75 24.95 6.33
CA MET A 369 3.50 25.70 6.15
C MET A 369 2.38 24.86 5.52
N ASP A 370 2.69 23.81 4.75
CA ASP A 370 1.67 22.88 4.26
C ASP A 370 1.10 22.00 5.38
N HIS A 371 1.80 21.88 6.51
CA HIS A 371 1.31 21.31 7.76
C HIS A 371 0.68 22.35 8.70
N ALA A 372 -0.20 23.22 8.19
CA ALA A 372 -1.01 24.09 9.03
C ALA A 372 -1.80 23.28 10.09
N PHE A 373 -2.08 23.84 11.27
CA PHE A 373 -2.76 23.09 12.34
C PHE A 373 -4.15 22.56 11.92
N GLU A 374 -4.85 23.30 11.07
CA GLU A 374 -6.11 22.88 10.47
C GLU A 374 -5.92 21.68 9.52
N THR A 375 -4.87 21.68 8.69
CA THR A 375 -4.50 20.53 7.86
C THR A 375 -4.14 19.31 8.71
N ILE A 376 -3.34 19.49 9.77
CA ILE A 376 -2.95 18.41 10.70
C ILE A 376 -4.19 17.76 11.31
N THR A 377 -5.18 18.56 11.70
CA THR A 377 -6.45 18.05 12.25
C THR A 377 -7.16 17.15 11.23
N ASN A 378 -7.28 17.60 9.98
CA ASN A 378 -7.95 16.84 8.93
C ASN A 378 -7.18 15.55 8.59
N THR A 379 -5.85 15.64 8.45
CA THR A 379 -4.99 14.47 8.24
C THR A 379 -5.09 13.47 9.39
N ALA A 380 -5.24 13.92 10.65
CA ALA A 380 -5.42 13.02 11.79
C ALA A 380 -6.76 12.24 11.77
N VAL A 381 -7.77 12.78 11.10
CA VAL A 381 -9.04 12.11 10.82
C VAL A 381 -8.86 11.12 9.68
N HIS A 382 -8.29 11.58 8.56
CA HIS A 382 -8.04 10.79 7.34
C HIS A 382 -7.16 9.55 7.62
N GLU A 383 -5.99 9.75 8.23
CA GLU A 383 -5.00 8.68 8.44
C GLU A 383 -5.25 7.88 9.72
N GLY A 384 -5.93 8.50 10.69
CA GLY A 384 -6.14 7.98 12.03
C GLY A 384 -7.57 7.51 12.25
N TYR A 385 -8.36 8.32 12.96
CA TYR A 385 -9.69 7.95 13.43
C TYR A 385 -10.73 8.98 13.01
N PRO A 386 -11.86 8.57 12.41
CA PRO A 386 -12.24 7.20 12.06
C PRO A 386 -11.73 6.71 10.69
N GLY A 387 -10.72 7.36 10.08
CA GLY A 387 -10.20 7.05 8.74
C GLY A 387 -9.41 5.74 8.61
N HIS A 388 -8.30 5.77 7.87
CA HIS A 388 -7.54 4.58 7.43
C HIS A 388 -7.25 3.61 8.56
N HIS A 389 -6.58 4.05 9.64
CA HIS A 389 -6.18 3.15 10.73
C HIS A 389 -7.37 2.44 11.38
N LEU A 390 -8.49 3.13 11.59
CA LEU A 390 -9.69 2.48 12.14
C LEU A 390 -10.31 1.49 11.14
N GLN A 391 -10.38 1.87 9.86
CA GLN A 391 -10.90 1.01 8.80
C GLN A 391 -10.07 -0.27 8.67
N GLY A 392 -8.74 -0.15 8.62
CA GLY A 392 -7.82 -1.26 8.46
C GLY A 392 -7.84 -2.21 9.65
N ILE A 393 -7.84 -1.68 10.89
CA ILE A 393 -7.90 -2.56 12.08
C ILE A 393 -9.24 -3.33 12.17
N VAL A 394 -10.35 -2.68 11.79
CA VAL A 394 -11.66 -3.35 11.75
C VAL A 394 -11.70 -4.40 10.63
N ALA A 395 -11.11 -4.12 9.47
CA ALA A 395 -10.99 -5.07 8.38
C ALA A 395 -10.12 -6.29 8.77
N ASN A 396 -9.04 -6.06 9.51
CA ASN A 396 -8.15 -7.12 10.01
C ASN A 396 -8.84 -8.08 10.99
N ALA A 397 -9.83 -7.60 11.76
CA ALA A 397 -10.62 -8.44 12.65
C ALA A 397 -11.53 -9.46 11.91
N ASN A 398 -11.71 -9.30 10.60
CA ASN A 398 -12.49 -10.25 9.80
C ASN A 398 -11.71 -11.57 9.56
N PRO A 399 -12.28 -12.74 9.88
CA PRO A 399 -11.57 -14.02 9.79
C PRO A 399 -11.34 -14.51 8.36
N SER A 400 -11.94 -13.88 7.35
CA SER A 400 -11.80 -14.31 5.96
C SER A 400 -10.36 -14.16 5.46
N TYR A 401 -9.82 -15.25 4.91
CA TYR A 401 -8.57 -15.25 4.17
C TYR A 401 -8.69 -14.47 2.87
N LEU A 402 -9.76 -14.67 2.10
CA LEU A 402 -9.91 -14.06 0.77
C LEU A 402 -10.08 -12.54 0.85
N ARG A 403 -10.71 -12.00 1.90
CA ARG A 403 -10.80 -10.55 2.10
C ARG A 403 -9.44 -9.89 2.35
N ALA A 404 -8.43 -10.63 2.80
CA ALA A 404 -7.07 -10.10 2.97
C ALA A 404 -6.44 -9.68 1.64
N LEU A 405 -6.88 -10.28 0.53
CA LEU A 405 -6.39 -9.96 -0.82
C LEU A 405 -7.03 -8.67 -1.36
N SER A 406 -8.03 -8.11 -0.66
CA SER A 406 -8.65 -6.86 -1.02
C SER A 406 -7.83 -5.68 -0.50
N ALA A 407 -7.12 -5.03 -1.41
CA ALA A 407 -6.45 -3.75 -1.19
C ALA A 407 -7.04 -2.70 -2.15
N SER A 408 -8.35 -2.47 -2.06
CA SER A 408 -9.03 -1.46 -2.88
C SER A 408 -8.65 -0.06 -2.41
N MET A 409 -7.77 0.60 -3.17
CA MET A 409 -7.39 1.99 -2.91
C MET A 409 -8.64 2.89 -2.91
N ASP A 410 -9.53 2.70 -3.88
CA ASP A 410 -10.74 3.54 -3.99
C ASP A 410 -11.68 3.43 -2.79
N PHE A 411 -11.83 2.23 -2.21
CA PHE A 411 -12.63 2.05 -1.00
C PHE A 411 -11.93 2.63 0.24
N GLY A 412 -10.62 2.43 0.39
CA GLY A 412 -9.84 2.98 1.50
C GLY A 412 -9.81 4.51 1.48
N GLU A 413 -9.39 5.10 0.37
CA GLU A 413 -9.35 6.56 0.17
C GLU A 413 -10.74 7.18 0.22
N GLY A 414 -11.73 6.53 -0.40
CA GLY A 414 -13.13 6.98 -0.31
C GLY A 414 -13.67 6.96 1.11
N TRP A 415 -13.29 5.98 1.93
CA TRP A 415 -13.65 5.93 3.35
C TRP A 415 -12.99 7.07 4.14
N ALA A 416 -11.68 7.29 3.96
CA ALA A 416 -10.96 8.32 4.66
C ALA A 416 -11.50 9.72 4.30
N LEU A 417 -11.73 10.01 3.01
CA LEU A 417 -12.36 11.24 2.52
C LEU A 417 -13.81 11.42 2.99
N TYR A 418 -14.55 10.32 3.20
CA TYR A 418 -15.91 10.39 3.78
C TYR A 418 -15.88 10.76 5.27
N CYS A 419 -14.80 10.43 5.98
CA CYS A 419 -14.65 10.69 7.40
C CYS A 419 -14.22 12.13 7.70
N GLU A 420 -13.50 12.78 6.77
CA GLU A 420 -13.20 14.23 6.79
C GLU A 420 -14.50 15.06 6.81
#